data_AF-A0A2E0JXW1-F1
#
_entry.id   AF-A0A2E0JXW1-F1
#
_cell.length_a   1.000
_cell.length_b   1.000
_cell.length_c   1.000
_cell.angle_alpha   90.00
_cell.angle_beta   90.00
_cell.angle_gamma   90.00
#
_symmetry.space_group_name_H-M   'P 1'
#
loop_
_entity.id
_entity.type
_entity.pdbx_description
1 polymer ?
#
loop_
_entity_poly.entity_id
_entity_poly.type
_entity_poly.pdbx_seq_one_letter_code
_entity_poly.pdbx_strand_id
1 'polypeptide(L)'
;MIDNAKEIKLISASLELYAERHGDMAPRVYERFFELNREAAALMEYSDEHMRGRMFASMVELFLTDEHLGPGGYLDWELENHIKAYFATTAMYESLFQSMRDVLDKDLGTDWQPEWQHAWSSRIARILQQVKQF
;
A
#
# COMPACT_ATOMS: atom_id res chain seq x y z
N MET A 1 14.62 14.01 8.86
CA MET A 1 13.45 13.86 7.99
C MET A 1 13.95 13.76 6.57
N ILE A 2 13.59 12.70 5.84
CA ILE A 2 13.85 12.64 4.40
C ILE A 2 12.93 13.67 3.74
N ASP A 3 13.46 14.41 2.77
CA ASP A 3 12.67 15.26 1.89
C ASP A 3 11.63 14.42 1.15
N ASN A 4 10.34 14.78 1.21
CA ASN A 4 9.24 14.03 0.60
C ASN A 4 9.50 13.74 -0.89
N ALA A 5 10.09 14.69 -1.63
CA ALA A 5 10.42 14.50 -3.03
C ALA A 5 11.49 13.40 -3.23
N LYS A 6 12.44 13.28 -2.30
CA LYS A 6 13.45 12.21 -2.30
C LYS A 6 12.83 10.87 -1.91
N GLU A 7 11.94 10.85 -0.93
CA GLU A 7 11.23 9.64 -0.51
C GLU A 7 10.40 9.05 -1.66
N ILE A 8 9.60 9.88 -2.33
CA ILE A 8 8.78 9.47 -3.48
C ILE A 8 9.67 8.90 -4.60
N LYS A 9 10.80 9.56 -4.91
CA LYS A 9 11.75 9.05 -5.92
C LYS A 9 12.31 7.67 -5.59
N LEU A 10 12.64 7.43 -4.32
CA LEU A 10 13.13 6.13 -3.86
C LEU A 10 12.05 5.05 -3.99
N ILE A 11 10.80 5.38 -3.64
CA ILE A 11 9.65 4.49 -3.80
C ILE A 11 9.41 4.19 -5.29
N SER A 12 9.36 5.20 -6.15
CA SER A 12 9.21 5.05 -7.60
C SER A 12 10.28 4.15 -8.19
N ALA A 13 11.56 4.41 -7.91
CA ALA A 13 12.67 3.61 -8.44
C ALA A 13 12.58 2.13 -8.02
N SER A 14 12.10 1.87 -6.81
CA SER A 14 11.92 0.49 -6.32
C SER A 14 10.76 -0.25 -7.01
N LEU A 15 9.67 0.47 -7.32
CA LEU A 15 8.53 -0.07 -8.07
C LEU A 15 8.89 -0.31 -9.53
N GLU A 16 9.66 0.59 -10.14
CA GLU A 16 10.19 0.44 -11.50
C GLU A 16 11.05 -0.82 -11.60
N LEU A 17 12.02 -1.00 -10.68
CA LEU A 17 12.85 -2.21 -10.66
C LEU A 17 12.01 -3.49 -10.48
N TYR A 18 11.01 -3.46 -9.60
CA TYR A 18 10.13 -4.61 -9.42
C TYR A 18 9.38 -4.94 -10.71
N ALA A 19 8.78 -3.93 -11.35
CA ALA A 19 8.01 -4.12 -12.58
C ALA A 19 8.88 -4.69 -13.71
N GLU A 20 10.13 -4.22 -13.85
CA GLU A 20 11.09 -4.74 -14.83
C GLU A 20 11.41 -6.23 -14.64
N ARG A 21 11.42 -6.72 -13.39
CA ARG A 21 11.85 -8.08 -13.06
C ARG A 21 10.72 -9.08 -12.88
N HIS A 22 9.60 -8.63 -12.31
CA HIS A 22 8.52 -9.49 -11.84
C HIS A 22 7.17 -9.18 -12.46
N GLY A 23 7.04 -8.06 -13.19
CA GLY A 23 5.79 -7.65 -13.82
C GLY A 23 4.76 -7.15 -12.81
N ASP A 24 3.49 -7.55 -12.97
CA ASP A 24 2.40 -7.11 -12.11
C ASP A 24 2.55 -7.62 -10.68
N MET A 25 2.57 -6.68 -9.73
CA MET A 25 2.70 -6.96 -8.30
C MET A 25 1.37 -7.28 -7.64
N ALA A 26 0.24 -6.78 -8.18
CA ALA A 26 -1.04 -6.80 -7.50
C ALA A 26 -1.47 -8.21 -7.03
N PRO A 27 -1.38 -9.28 -7.85
CA PRO A 27 -1.77 -10.62 -7.42
C PRO A 27 -1.01 -11.11 -6.18
N ARG A 28 0.31 -10.86 -6.12
CA ARG A 28 1.19 -11.29 -5.02
C ARG A 28 0.92 -10.51 -3.74
N VAL A 29 0.63 -9.22 -3.86
CA VAL A 29 0.27 -8.37 -2.73
C VAL A 29 -1.05 -8.81 -2.12
N TYR A 30 -2.08 -9.07 -2.93
CA TYR A 30 -3.36 -9.56 -2.42
C TYR A 30 -3.26 -10.97 -1.82
N GLU A 31 -2.48 -11.87 -2.44
CA GLU A 31 -2.20 -13.19 -1.86
C GLU A 31 -1.59 -13.03 -0.45
N ARG A 32 -0.54 -12.22 -0.33
CA ARG A 32 0.12 -11.97 0.95
C ARG A 32 -0.78 -11.26 1.95
N PHE A 33 -1.59 -10.31 1.50
CA PHE A 33 -2.56 -9.59 2.35
C PHE A 33 -3.58 -10.55 2.96
N PHE A 34 -4.12 -11.48 2.17
CA PHE A 34 -5.11 -12.45 2.63
C PHE A 34 -4.51 -13.52 3.57
N GLU A 35 -3.22 -13.84 3.40
CA GLU A 35 -2.48 -14.65 4.40
C GLU A 35 -2.33 -13.93 5.73
N LEU A 36 -2.01 -12.63 5.70
CA LEU A 36 -1.82 -11.80 6.89
C LEU A 36 -3.14 -11.51 7.61
N ASN A 37 -4.25 -11.40 6.86
CA ASN A 37 -5.55 -11.03 7.41
C ASN A 37 -6.69 -11.83 6.75
N ARG A 38 -7.15 -12.87 7.45
CA ARG A 38 -8.26 -13.72 6.97
C ARG A 38 -9.61 -13.01 6.94
N GLU A 39 -9.81 -11.99 7.78
CA GLU A 39 -11.04 -11.19 7.76
C GLU A 39 -11.09 -10.33 6.49
N ALA A 40 -9.96 -9.80 6.06
CA ALA A 40 -9.87 -9.11 4.77
C ALA A 40 -10.16 -10.05 3.60
N ALA A 41 -9.65 -11.28 3.65
CA ALA A 41 -9.95 -12.30 2.64
C ALA A 41 -11.45 -12.60 2.56
N ALA A 42 -12.12 -12.72 3.70
CA ALA A 42 -13.57 -12.92 3.75
C ALA A 42 -14.34 -11.69 3.25
N LEU A 43 -13.93 -10.48 3.65
CA LEU A 43 -14.56 -9.24 3.19
C LEU A 43 -14.47 -9.06 1.67
N MET A 44 -13.33 -9.48 1.10
CA MET A 44 -13.02 -9.32 -0.32
C MET A 44 -13.29 -10.58 -1.15
N GLU A 45 -14.01 -11.58 -0.64
CA GLU A 45 -14.22 -12.88 -1.30
C GLU A 45 -14.76 -12.76 -2.73
N TYR A 46 -15.66 -11.78 -2.95
CA TYR A 46 -16.28 -11.53 -4.26
C TYR A 46 -15.59 -10.46 -5.09
N SER A 47 -14.42 -9.95 -4.65
CA SER A 47 -13.65 -8.98 -5.43
C SER A 47 -12.92 -9.67 -6.59
N ASP A 48 -13.28 -9.29 -7.81
CA ASP A 48 -12.59 -9.78 -9.00
C ASP A 48 -11.19 -9.16 -9.15
N GLU A 49 -10.40 -9.70 -10.07
CA GLU A 49 -9.05 -9.22 -10.37
C GLU A 49 -9.04 -7.75 -10.83
N HIS A 50 -10.03 -7.32 -11.60
CA HIS A 50 -10.09 -5.95 -12.11
C HIS A 50 -10.39 -4.94 -11.00
N MET A 51 -11.29 -5.27 -10.08
CA MET A 51 -11.59 -4.47 -8.89
C MET A 51 -10.34 -4.32 -8.02
N ARG A 52 -9.67 -5.45 -7.74
CA ARG A 52 -8.42 -5.48 -6.98
C ARG A 52 -7.30 -4.69 -7.66
N GLY A 53 -7.19 -4.78 -8.98
CA GLY A 53 -6.24 -3.99 -9.78
C GLY A 53 -6.48 -2.48 -9.66
N ARG A 54 -7.74 -2.03 -9.73
CA ARG A 54 -8.08 -0.60 -9.53
C ARG A 54 -7.72 -0.11 -8.12
N MET A 55 -8.10 -0.87 -7.10
CA MET A 55 -7.72 -0.57 -5.71
C MET A 55 -6.21 -0.51 -5.51
N PHE A 56 -5.47 -1.43 -6.15
CA PHE A 56 -4.02 -1.46 -6.08
C PHE A 56 -3.39 -0.24 -6.76
N ALA A 57 -3.92 0.20 -7.91
CA ALA A 57 -3.47 1.41 -8.58
C ALA A 57 -3.65 2.65 -7.68
N SER A 58 -4.82 2.80 -7.04
CA SER A 58 -5.07 3.88 -6.08
C SER A 58 -4.13 3.82 -4.86
N MET A 59 -3.80 2.61 -4.39
CA MET A 59 -2.80 2.43 -3.33
C MET A 59 -1.39 2.86 -3.78
N VAL A 60 -0.99 2.54 -5.01
CA VAL A 60 0.30 2.98 -5.57
C VAL A 60 0.33 4.51 -5.69
N GLU A 61 -0.74 5.14 -6.19
CA GLU A 61 -0.87 6.59 -6.25
C GLU A 61 -0.71 7.22 -4.85
N LEU A 62 -1.34 6.65 -3.82
CA LEU A 62 -1.20 7.11 -2.44
C LEU A 62 0.26 7.11 -1.95
N PHE A 63 1.07 6.14 -2.37
CA PHE A 63 2.50 6.11 -2.06
C PHE A 63 3.33 7.12 -2.85
N LEU A 64 2.85 7.55 -4.02
CA LEU A 64 3.59 8.38 -4.96
C LEU A 64 3.19 9.87 -4.94
N THR A 65 2.10 10.26 -4.29
CA THR A 65 1.69 11.67 -4.17
C THR A 65 1.22 12.05 -2.77
N ASP A 66 1.57 13.26 -2.34
CA ASP A 66 1.06 13.86 -1.10
C ASP A 66 -0.32 14.50 -1.28
N GLU A 67 -0.82 14.64 -2.52
CA GLU A 67 -2.09 15.31 -2.83
C GLU A 67 -3.30 14.65 -2.14
N HIS A 68 -3.23 13.36 -1.88
CA HIS A 68 -4.29 12.61 -1.20
C HIS A 68 -4.18 12.65 0.33
N LEU A 69 -3.08 13.18 0.86
CA LEU A 69 -2.80 13.22 2.30
C LEU A 69 -3.24 14.55 2.93
N GLY A 70 -3.55 14.49 4.22
CA GLY A 70 -3.97 15.65 5.01
C GLY A 70 -5.49 15.79 5.17
N PRO A 71 -5.92 16.69 6.07
CA PRO A 71 -7.33 16.78 6.48
C PRO A 71 -8.25 17.17 5.33
N GLY A 72 -9.30 16.37 5.10
CA GLY A 72 -10.26 16.55 4.02
C GLY A 72 -9.74 16.15 2.63
N GLY A 73 -8.56 15.51 2.57
CA GLY A 73 -8.00 14.98 1.33
C GLY A 73 -8.72 13.72 0.84
N TYR A 74 -8.32 13.21 -0.33
CA TYR A 74 -8.94 12.03 -0.93
C TYR A 74 -8.87 10.79 -0.01
N LEU A 75 -7.79 10.61 0.76
CA LEU A 75 -7.66 9.49 1.69
C LEU A 75 -8.74 9.52 2.79
N ASP A 76 -9.12 10.71 3.30
CA ASP A 76 -10.17 10.81 4.31
C ASP A 76 -11.52 10.35 3.75
N TRP A 77 -11.88 10.81 2.55
CA TRP A 77 -13.11 10.40 1.86
C TRP A 77 -13.12 8.88 1.60
N GLU A 78 -11.99 8.34 1.15
CA GLU A 78 -11.83 6.91 0.87
C GLU A 78 -11.98 6.07 2.15
N LEU A 79 -11.38 6.51 3.26
CA LEU A 79 -11.47 5.84 4.57
C LEU A 79 -12.87 5.92 5.16
N GLU A 80 -13.56 7.05 5.05
CA GLU A 80 -14.95 7.16 5.48
C GLU A 80 -15.84 6.14 4.78
N ASN A 81 -15.70 6.00 3.46
CA ASN A 81 -16.47 5.02 2.70
C ASN A 81 -16.05 3.58 3.04
N HIS A 82 -14.75 3.28 3.03
CA HIS A 82 -14.28 1.93 3.31
C HIS A 82 -14.63 1.44 4.70
N ILE A 83 -14.48 2.28 5.72
CA ILE A 83 -14.75 1.89 7.10
C ILE A 83 -16.25 1.89 7.39
N LYS A 84 -16.98 2.95 7.01
CA LYS A 84 -18.41 3.07 7.37
C LYS A 84 -19.33 2.25 6.47
N ALA A 85 -19.03 2.14 5.18
CA ALA A 85 -19.91 1.47 4.21
C ALA A 85 -19.44 0.06 3.85
N TYR A 86 -18.13 -0.17 3.80
CA TYR A 86 -17.55 -1.45 3.36
C TYR A 86 -16.91 -2.26 4.49
N PHE A 87 -17.06 -1.84 5.75
CA PHE A 87 -16.59 -2.56 6.94
C PHE A 87 -15.08 -2.89 6.94
N ALA A 88 -14.29 -2.16 6.17
CA ALA A 88 -12.84 -2.24 6.26
C ALA A 88 -12.39 -1.76 7.65
N THR A 89 -11.28 -2.31 8.15
CA THR A 89 -10.73 -1.90 9.44
C THR A 89 -9.33 -1.34 9.27
N THR A 90 -8.88 -0.53 10.23
CA THR A 90 -7.51 -0.02 10.27
C THR A 90 -6.47 -1.15 10.24
N ALA A 91 -6.76 -2.30 10.88
CA ALA A 91 -5.93 -3.50 10.82
C ALA A 91 -5.82 -4.12 9.41
N MET A 92 -6.86 -3.98 8.57
CA MET A 92 -6.80 -4.40 7.17
C MET A 92 -5.85 -3.51 6.37
N TYR A 93 -5.88 -2.19 6.57
CA TYR A 93 -4.91 -1.27 5.95
C TYR A 93 -3.47 -1.55 6.39
N GLU A 94 -3.25 -1.79 7.68
CA GLU A 94 -1.94 -2.18 8.20
C GLU A 94 -1.43 -3.46 7.52
N SER A 95 -2.29 -4.47 7.38
CA SER A 95 -1.95 -5.74 6.75
C SER A 95 -1.71 -5.59 5.24
N LEU A 96 -2.48 -4.74 4.55
CA LEU A 96 -2.29 -4.45 3.13
C LEU A 96 -0.94 -3.74 2.89
N PHE A 97 -0.62 -2.70 3.66
CA PHE A 97 0.66 -2.02 3.51
C PHE A 97 1.85 -2.88 3.93
N GLN A 98 1.68 -3.75 4.93
CA GLN A 98 2.68 -4.76 5.28
C GLN A 98 2.89 -5.75 4.13
N SER A 99 1.82 -6.20 3.47
CA SER A 99 1.93 -7.13 2.34
C SER A 99 2.73 -6.55 1.17
N MET A 100 2.60 -5.25 0.90
CA MET A 100 3.40 -4.53 -0.10
C MET A 100 4.90 -4.60 0.23
N ARG A 101 5.26 -4.36 1.49
CA ARG A 101 6.65 -4.43 1.95
C ARG A 101 7.19 -5.85 1.91
N ASP A 102 6.41 -6.83 2.36
CA ASP A 102 6.79 -8.25 2.35
C ASP A 102 7.08 -8.74 0.93
N VAL A 103 6.24 -8.34 -0.05
CA VAL A 103 6.44 -8.70 -1.46
C VAL A 103 7.70 -8.05 -2.01
N LEU A 104 7.92 -6.76 -1.77
CA LEU A 104 9.14 -6.07 -2.21
C LEU A 104 10.40 -6.68 -1.60
N ASP A 105 10.40 -6.95 -0.29
CA ASP A 105 11.53 -7.56 0.43
C ASP A 105 11.85 -8.96 -0.10
N LYS A 106 10.81 -9.79 -0.26
CA LYS A 106 10.95 -11.18 -0.73
C LYS A 106 11.41 -11.27 -2.17
N ASP A 107 10.77 -10.53 -3.08
CA ASP A 107 10.97 -10.72 -4.51
C ASP A 107 12.21 -9.97 -5.02
N LEU A 108 12.53 -8.78 -4.47
CA LEU A 108 13.77 -8.06 -4.82
C LEU A 108 14.99 -8.60 -4.07
N GLY A 109 14.80 -9.24 -2.90
CA GLY A 109 15.86 -9.91 -2.16
C GLY A 109 17.08 -9.02 -1.92
N THR A 110 18.24 -9.41 -2.45
CA THR A 110 19.50 -8.63 -2.29
C THR A 110 19.48 -7.26 -2.95
N ASP A 111 18.60 -7.03 -3.92
CA ASP A 111 18.45 -5.72 -4.55
C ASP A 111 17.59 -4.77 -3.71
N TRP A 112 16.91 -5.26 -2.68
CA TRP A 112 16.08 -4.46 -1.79
C TRP A 112 16.92 -3.59 -0.84
N GLN A 113 17.32 -2.42 -1.33
CA GLN A 113 18.29 -1.57 -0.64
C GLN A 113 17.75 -0.96 0.68
N PRO A 114 18.63 -0.70 1.67
CA PRO A 114 18.23 -0.08 2.94
C PRO A 114 17.54 1.28 2.80
N GLU A 115 17.90 2.06 1.78
CA GLU A 115 17.27 3.36 1.52
C GLU A 115 15.81 3.24 1.04
N TRP A 116 15.50 2.21 0.25
CA TRP A 116 14.13 1.89 -0.14
C TRP A 116 13.33 1.40 1.06
N GLN A 117 13.89 0.47 1.83
CA GLN A 117 13.28 -0.01 3.08
C GLN A 117 12.87 1.14 4.00
N HIS A 118 13.77 2.11 4.17
CA HIS A 118 13.53 3.26 5.03
C HIS A 118 12.49 4.22 4.43
N ALA A 119 12.54 4.50 3.13
CA ALA A 119 11.56 5.34 2.44
C ALA A 119 10.14 4.75 2.55
N TRP A 120 9.99 3.45 2.27
CA TRP A 120 8.72 2.75 2.40
C TRP A 120 8.21 2.74 3.85
N SER A 121 9.08 2.47 4.82
CA SER A 121 8.70 2.47 6.23
C SER A 121 8.22 3.85 6.69
N SER A 122 8.90 4.91 6.27
CA SER A 122 8.55 6.30 6.58
C SER A 122 7.21 6.69 5.93
N ARG A 123 7.03 6.39 4.64
CA ARG A 123 5.81 6.68 3.89
C ARG A 123 4.59 5.98 4.49
N ILE A 124 4.70 4.67 4.74
CA ILE A 124 3.63 3.87 5.34
C ILE A 124 3.30 4.37 6.74
N ALA A 125 4.31 4.69 7.56
CA ALA A 125 4.07 5.22 8.90
C ALA A 125 3.27 6.53 8.86
N ARG A 126 3.57 7.44 7.92
CA ARG A 126 2.81 8.68 7.75
C ARG A 126 1.36 8.43 7.31
N ILE A 127 1.14 7.55 6.34
CA ILE A 127 -0.22 7.21 5.88
C ILE A 127 -1.01 6.56 7.03
N LEU A 128 -0.41 5.62 7.77
CA LEU A 128 -1.06 4.95 8.89
C LEU A 128 -1.39 5.90 10.05
N GLN A 129 -0.64 6.99 10.25
CA GLN A 129 -1.02 8.01 11.23
C GLN A 129 -2.36 8.68 10.89
N GLN A 130 -2.69 8.82 9.61
CA GLN A 130 -3.99 9.33 9.17
C GLN A 130 -5.07 8.26 9.24
N VAL A 131 -4.78 7.04 8.77
CA VAL A 131 -5.71 5.89 8.85
C VAL A 131 -6.19 5.63 10.28
N LYS A 132 -5.31 5.77 11.29
CA LYS A 132 -5.63 5.55 12.71
C LYS A 132 -6.55 6.60 13.35
N GLN A 133 -6.92 7.64 12.61
CA GLN A 133 -7.85 8.67 13.08
C GLN A 133 -9.32 8.32 12.81
N PHE A 134 -9.56 7.22 12.08
CA PHE A 134 -10.87 6.68 11.74
C PHE A 134 -11.15 5.38 12.52
#